data_AF-A0A936AZI9-F1
#
_entry.id   AF-A0A936AZI9-F1
#
_cell.length_a   1.000
_cell.length_b   1.000
_cell.length_c   1.000
_cell.angle_alpha   90.00
_cell.angle_beta   90.00
_cell.angle_gamma   90.00
#
_symmetry.space_group_name_H-M   'P 1'
#
loop_
_entity.id
_entity.type
_entity.pdbx_description
1 polymer ?
#
loop_
_entity_poly.entity_id
_entity_poly.type
_entity_poly.pdbx_seq_one_letter_code
_entity_poly.pdbx_strand_id
1 'polypeptide(L)'
;MGEKFDEAFDKAKPLTDSQRPLYGYFWTDDSKYILYVKDKDGDENINIFAVDPMASANAETGVPESRNLTPLKEVTAQIYDVSRLNPDIMMIGLNDRDKAWHDLYQLKISTGELTLMYQNNDRITSYDFDWDEKLRVLSRTDEKGNTVFLRVDENKQLTPIYETTVTEQAYISNWNEDNSQFYLVSNVGELDKSTLFLMDPKTTKKSK
;
A
#
# COMPACT_ATOMS: atom_id res chain seq x y z
N MET A 1 -19.13 11.37 21.09
CA MET A 1 -18.51 12.10 22.21
C MET A 1 -17.15 11.45 22.41
N GLY A 2 -16.08 12.07 21.92
CA GLY A 2 -14.73 11.49 21.98
C GLY A 2 -14.23 11.46 23.42
N GLU A 3 -13.62 10.34 23.82
CA GLU A 3 -13.06 10.13 25.15
C GLU A 3 -11.89 11.10 25.41
N LYS A 4 -11.63 11.41 26.69
CA LYS A 4 -10.55 12.32 27.09
C LYS A 4 -9.20 11.61 26.96
N PHE A 5 -8.15 12.35 26.58
CA PHE A 5 -6.80 11.82 26.35
C PHE A 5 -6.19 11.06 27.56
N ASP A 6 -6.66 11.32 28.78
CA ASP A 6 -6.14 10.73 30.02
C ASP A 6 -7.01 9.57 30.57
N GLU A 7 -7.92 9.04 29.76
CA GLU A 7 -8.76 7.91 30.18
C GLU A 7 -7.92 6.62 30.29
N ALA A 8 -8.24 5.80 31.28
CA ALA A 8 -7.47 4.60 31.56
C ALA A 8 -7.62 3.56 30.43
N PHE A 9 -6.54 2.83 30.13
CA PHE A 9 -6.50 1.87 29.01
C PHE A 9 -7.56 0.75 29.14
N ASP A 10 -8.02 0.44 30.34
CA ASP A 10 -9.12 -0.51 30.59
C ASP A 10 -10.48 -0.04 30.05
N LYS A 11 -10.59 1.23 29.64
CA LYS A 11 -11.75 1.80 28.95
C LYS A 11 -11.64 1.72 27.43
N ALA A 12 -10.47 1.39 26.89
CA ALA A 12 -10.29 1.25 25.46
C ALA A 12 -11.23 0.18 24.90
N LYS A 13 -11.81 0.46 23.73
CA LYS A 13 -12.75 -0.43 23.06
C LYS A 13 -12.05 -1.12 21.89
N PRO A 14 -12.15 -2.46 21.78
CA PRO A 14 -11.64 -3.16 20.62
C PRO A 14 -12.40 -2.74 19.35
N LEU A 15 -11.67 -2.62 18.24
CA LEU A 15 -12.25 -2.29 16.94
C LEU A 15 -12.45 -3.52 16.05
N THR A 16 -11.80 -4.63 16.38
CA THR A 16 -11.93 -5.90 15.67
C THR A 16 -11.96 -7.04 16.68
N ASP A 17 -12.66 -8.12 16.33
CA ASP A 17 -12.76 -9.36 17.08
C ASP A 17 -11.81 -10.45 16.54
N SER A 18 -10.87 -10.05 15.66
CA SER A 18 -9.95 -10.96 14.99
C SER A 18 -9.13 -11.75 15.99
N GLN A 19 -9.20 -13.08 15.91
CA GLN A 19 -8.38 -13.99 16.72
C GLN A 19 -6.96 -14.18 16.16
N ARG A 20 -6.67 -13.59 14.99
CA ARG A 20 -5.37 -13.64 14.32
C ARG A 20 -4.80 -12.23 14.13
N PRO A 21 -3.46 -12.08 14.09
CA PRO A 21 -2.83 -10.79 13.82
C PRO A 21 -3.34 -10.19 12.51
N LEU A 22 -3.63 -8.89 12.53
CA LEU A 22 -3.87 -8.13 11.31
C LEU A 22 -2.52 -7.85 10.63
N TYR A 23 -2.50 -7.85 9.29
CA TYR A 23 -1.27 -7.59 8.54
C TYR A 23 -0.84 -6.11 8.55
N GLY A 24 -1.69 -5.23 9.06
CA GLY A 24 -1.45 -3.79 9.16
C GLY A 24 -2.76 -3.02 9.20
N TYR A 25 -2.67 -1.71 9.44
CA TYR A 25 -3.81 -0.80 9.38
C TYR A 25 -3.38 0.59 8.89
N PHE A 26 -4.35 1.33 8.37
CA PHE A 26 -4.21 2.71 7.90
C PHE A 26 -5.39 3.53 8.38
N TRP A 27 -5.22 4.84 8.47
CA TRP A 27 -6.32 5.78 8.66
C TRP A 27 -6.68 6.40 7.32
N THR A 28 -7.97 6.65 7.08
CA THR A 28 -8.36 7.63 6.06
C THR A 28 -7.93 9.02 6.52
N ASP A 29 -7.63 9.90 5.57
CA ASP A 29 -7.10 11.24 5.89
C ASP A 29 -8.08 12.08 6.75
N ASP A 30 -9.38 11.90 6.53
CA ASP A 30 -10.45 12.52 7.33
C ASP A 30 -10.69 11.85 8.70
N SER A 31 -9.90 10.84 9.06
CA SER A 31 -9.98 10.05 10.28
C SER A 31 -11.33 9.32 10.49
N LYS A 32 -12.14 9.17 9.44
CA LYS A 32 -13.45 8.54 9.51
C LYS A 32 -13.37 7.01 9.61
N TYR A 33 -12.39 6.40 8.95
CA TYR A 33 -12.24 4.95 8.94
C TYR A 33 -10.81 4.54 9.28
N ILE A 34 -10.71 3.42 9.99
CA ILE A 34 -9.50 2.60 10.00
C ILE A 34 -9.66 1.52 8.94
N LEU A 35 -8.69 1.45 8.04
CA LEU A 35 -8.57 0.44 6.98
C LEU A 35 -7.62 -0.65 7.45
N TYR A 36 -7.92 -1.90 7.18
CA TYR A 36 -7.03 -3.01 7.52
C TYR A 36 -7.26 -4.19 6.58
N VAL A 37 -6.31 -5.12 6.54
CA VAL A 37 -6.42 -6.34 5.75
C VAL A 37 -6.33 -7.57 6.65
N LYS A 38 -7.14 -8.57 6.36
CA LYS A 38 -7.12 -9.86 7.05
C LYS A 38 -7.48 -10.99 6.10
N ASP A 39 -6.96 -12.18 6.39
CA ASP A 39 -7.41 -13.42 5.77
C ASP A 39 -8.67 -13.97 6.44
N LYS A 40 -9.22 -15.05 5.87
CA LYS A 40 -10.24 -15.85 6.52
C LYS A 40 -9.60 -17.12 7.07
N ASP A 41 -9.41 -17.16 8.38
CA ASP A 41 -8.97 -18.37 9.10
C ASP A 41 -7.67 -18.99 8.56
N GLY A 42 -6.78 -18.20 7.93
CA GLY A 42 -5.50 -18.68 7.41
C GLY A 42 -5.51 -19.28 6.01
N ASP A 43 -6.57 -19.04 5.24
CA ASP A 43 -6.67 -19.49 3.86
C ASP A 43 -5.93 -18.60 2.84
N GLU A 44 -5.22 -17.56 3.31
CA GLU A 44 -4.51 -16.54 2.51
C GLU A 44 -5.40 -15.75 1.53
N ASN A 45 -6.74 -15.87 1.67
CA ASN A 45 -7.70 -15.05 0.96
C ASN A 45 -7.84 -13.70 1.67
N ILE A 46 -6.90 -12.81 1.40
CA ILE A 46 -6.80 -11.50 2.04
C ILE A 46 -7.81 -10.54 1.41
N ASN A 47 -8.65 -9.92 2.24
CA ASN A 47 -9.56 -8.86 1.84
C ASN A 47 -9.30 -7.60 2.66
N ILE A 48 -9.71 -6.44 2.12
CA ILE A 48 -9.58 -5.13 2.75
C ILE A 48 -10.90 -4.79 3.45
N PHE A 49 -10.81 -4.29 4.68
CA PHE A 49 -11.94 -3.91 5.51
C PHE A 49 -11.81 -2.46 5.97
N ALA A 50 -12.95 -1.82 6.19
CA ALA A 50 -13.04 -0.53 6.86
C ALA A 50 -13.90 -0.66 8.12
N VAL A 51 -13.45 -0.04 9.21
CA VAL A 51 -14.22 0.11 10.45
C VAL A 51 -14.30 1.59 10.82
N ASP A 52 -15.49 2.05 11.18
CA ASP A 52 -15.68 3.37 11.78
C ASP A 52 -15.40 3.25 13.29
N PRO A 53 -14.33 3.86 13.81
CA PRO A 53 -13.98 3.74 15.22
C PRO A 53 -14.99 4.42 16.16
N MET A 54 -15.84 5.31 15.63
CA MET A 54 -16.88 6.00 16.39
C MET A 54 -18.24 5.28 16.33
N ALA A 55 -18.36 4.23 15.51
CA ALA A 55 -19.58 3.43 15.45
C ALA A 55 -19.81 2.66 16.75
N SER A 56 -21.10 2.42 17.05
CA SER A 56 -21.47 1.64 18.22
C SER A 56 -21.04 0.18 18.03
N ALA A 57 -20.58 -0.45 19.10
CA ALA A 57 -20.28 -1.86 19.10
C ALA A 57 -21.55 -2.68 18.79
N ASN A 58 -21.39 -3.72 17.99
CA ASN A 58 -22.40 -4.75 17.83
C ASN A 58 -22.59 -5.49 19.16
N ALA A 59 -23.84 -5.74 19.54
CA ALA A 59 -24.18 -6.32 20.84
C ALA A 59 -23.68 -7.77 21.02
N GLU A 60 -23.49 -8.51 19.94
CA GLU A 60 -23.04 -9.90 19.95
C GLU A 60 -21.52 -10.01 19.97
N THR A 61 -20.82 -9.23 19.13
CA THR A 61 -19.36 -9.32 18.99
C THR A 61 -18.60 -8.37 19.93
N GLY A 62 -19.27 -7.34 20.46
CA GLY A 62 -18.64 -6.34 21.32
C GLY A 62 -17.71 -5.35 20.60
N VAL A 63 -17.68 -5.38 19.26
CA VAL A 63 -16.87 -4.49 18.41
C VAL A 63 -17.75 -3.83 17.34
N PRO A 64 -17.36 -2.66 16.78
CA PRO A 64 -18.07 -2.08 15.64
C PRO A 64 -18.06 -3.01 14.42
N GLU A 65 -19.11 -2.95 13.60
CA GLU A 65 -19.16 -3.73 12.36
C GLU A 65 -18.10 -3.23 11.37
N SER A 66 -17.37 -4.17 10.77
CA SER A 66 -16.38 -3.87 9.75
C SER A 66 -16.91 -4.25 8.38
N ARG A 67 -16.85 -3.32 7.43
CA ARG A 67 -17.32 -3.54 6.05
C ARG A 67 -16.18 -4.10 5.20
N ASN A 68 -16.40 -5.26 4.58
CA ASN A 68 -15.50 -5.79 3.58
C ASN A 68 -15.59 -4.97 2.29
N LEU A 69 -14.50 -4.31 1.91
CA LEU A 69 -14.40 -3.46 0.72
C LEU A 69 -14.07 -4.25 -0.54
N THR A 70 -13.52 -5.45 -0.39
CA THR A 70 -13.11 -6.33 -1.49
C THR A 70 -13.64 -7.74 -1.25
N PRO A 71 -14.97 -7.97 -1.24
CA PRO A 71 -15.58 -9.26 -0.89
C PRO A 71 -15.44 -10.31 -2.01
N LEU A 72 -14.18 -10.56 -2.40
CA LEU A 72 -13.77 -11.43 -3.48
C LEU A 72 -13.22 -12.74 -2.90
N LYS A 73 -13.50 -13.83 -3.60
CA LYS A 73 -13.04 -15.17 -3.22
C LYS A 73 -11.74 -15.48 -3.94
N GLU A 74 -10.88 -16.25 -3.28
CA GLU A 74 -9.62 -16.74 -3.88
C GLU A 74 -8.69 -15.59 -4.33
N VAL A 75 -8.73 -14.44 -3.64
CA VAL A 75 -7.87 -13.30 -3.93
C VAL A 75 -7.03 -12.92 -2.73
N THR A 76 -5.90 -12.33 -3.02
CA THR A 76 -5.09 -11.57 -2.09
C THR A 76 -5.21 -10.10 -2.49
N ALA A 77 -5.68 -9.26 -1.57
CA ALA A 77 -5.71 -7.82 -1.75
C ALA A 77 -4.53 -7.16 -1.04
N GLN A 78 -3.96 -6.12 -1.66
CA GLN A 78 -2.88 -5.32 -1.08
C GLN A 78 -3.24 -3.84 -1.10
N ILE A 79 -2.89 -3.10 -0.05
CA ILE A 79 -2.99 -1.63 -0.05
C ILE A 79 -1.61 -1.08 -0.44
N TYR A 80 -1.55 -0.31 -1.53
CA TYR A 80 -0.32 0.35 -1.96
C TYR A 80 -0.24 1.80 -1.49
N ASP A 81 -1.38 2.52 -1.49
CA ASP A 81 -1.43 3.89 -1.00
C ASP A 81 -2.86 4.26 -0.54
N VAL A 82 -2.96 5.12 0.48
CA VAL A 82 -4.23 5.65 0.99
C VAL A 82 -4.22 7.15 0.75
N SER A 83 -5.19 7.63 -0.03
CA SER A 83 -5.17 8.98 -0.55
C SER A 83 -5.26 10.01 0.58
N ARG A 84 -4.35 10.99 0.53
CA ARG A 84 -4.35 12.20 1.36
C ARG A 84 -5.06 13.34 0.66
N LEU A 85 -5.24 13.25 -0.66
CA LEU A 85 -5.93 14.26 -1.46
C LEU A 85 -7.44 14.02 -1.47
N ASN A 86 -7.89 12.78 -1.32
CA ASN A 86 -9.28 12.39 -1.27
C ASN A 86 -9.50 11.24 -0.26
N PRO A 87 -10.10 11.51 0.92
CA PRO A 87 -10.24 10.50 1.98
C PRO A 87 -11.14 9.31 1.63
N ASP A 88 -11.87 9.37 0.50
CA ASP A 88 -12.71 8.28 0.01
C ASP A 88 -11.99 7.37 -1.00
N ILE A 89 -10.69 7.57 -1.26
CA ILE A 89 -9.91 6.84 -2.27
C ILE A 89 -8.71 6.13 -1.65
N MET A 90 -8.39 4.95 -2.17
CA MET A 90 -7.10 4.29 -1.97
C MET A 90 -6.68 3.50 -3.22
N MET A 91 -5.39 3.22 -3.33
CA MET A 91 -4.80 2.43 -4.40
C MET A 91 -4.50 1.03 -3.89
N ILE A 92 -5.05 0.02 -4.57
CA ILE A 92 -4.98 -1.37 -4.14
C ILE A 92 -4.53 -2.30 -5.26
N GLY A 93 -3.89 -3.39 -4.89
CA GLY A 93 -3.62 -4.53 -5.76
C GLY A 93 -4.67 -5.62 -5.59
N LEU A 94 -5.10 -6.21 -6.71
CA LEU A 94 -5.92 -7.44 -6.71
C LEU A 94 -5.37 -8.44 -7.73
N ASN A 95 -5.18 -9.70 -7.29
CA ASN A 95 -4.76 -10.83 -8.13
C ASN A 95 -5.93 -11.70 -8.60
N ASP A 96 -7.10 -11.08 -8.82
CA ASP A 96 -8.33 -11.78 -9.21
C ASP A 96 -8.26 -12.30 -10.65
N ARG A 97 -7.73 -11.48 -11.57
CA ARG A 97 -7.51 -11.83 -12.99
C ARG A 97 -6.40 -12.87 -13.18
N ASP A 98 -5.28 -12.69 -12.49
CA ASP A 98 -4.12 -13.59 -12.53
C ASP A 98 -3.60 -13.78 -11.10
N LYS A 99 -3.59 -15.03 -10.62
CA LYS A 99 -3.20 -15.33 -9.23
C LYS A 99 -1.76 -14.97 -8.91
N ALA A 100 -0.89 -14.88 -9.93
CA ALA A 100 0.50 -14.53 -9.75
C ALA A 100 0.75 -13.02 -9.63
N TRP A 101 -0.13 -12.18 -10.20
CA TRP A 101 0.15 -10.75 -10.38
C TRP A 101 -1.05 -9.89 -9.99
N HIS A 102 -0.78 -8.87 -9.18
CA HIS A 102 -1.82 -7.91 -8.82
C HIS A 102 -1.95 -6.87 -9.93
N ASP A 103 -3.17 -6.69 -10.43
CA ASP A 103 -3.54 -5.48 -11.16
C ASP A 103 -3.75 -4.33 -10.16
N LEU A 104 -3.43 -3.10 -10.57
CA LEU A 104 -3.61 -1.91 -9.73
C LEU A 104 -4.99 -1.28 -9.99
N TYR A 105 -5.75 -1.07 -8.93
CA TYR A 105 -7.04 -0.41 -8.93
C TYR A 105 -7.07 0.78 -7.99
N GLN A 106 -7.83 1.80 -8.37
CA GLN A 106 -8.35 2.80 -7.46
C GLN A 106 -9.64 2.24 -6.84
N LEU A 107 -9.71 2.14 -5.50
CA LEU A 107 -10.90 1.75 -4.76
C LEU A 107 -11.56 2.99 -4.16
N LYS A 108 -12.88 3.12 -4.34
CA LYS A 108 -13.70 4.09 -3.61
C LYS A 108 -14.22 3.49 -2.32
N ILE A 109 -13.76 3.99 -1.18
CA ILE A 109 -13.97 3.38 0.14
C ILE A 109 -15.47 3.31 0.45
N SER A 110 -16.23 4.38 0.27
CA SER A 110 -17.65 4.47 0.59
C SER A 110 -18.53 3.46 -0.16
N THR A 111 -18.16 3.07 -1.38
CA THR A 111 -18.99 2.22 -2.25
C THR A 111 -18.39 0.83 -2.50
N GLY A 112 -17.07 0.67 -2.36
CA GLY A 112 -16.34 -0.52 -2.83
C GLY A 112 -16.14 -0.55 -4.35
N GLU A 113 -16.40 0.55 -5.06
CA GLU A 113 -16.21 0.63 -6.51
C GLU A 113 -14.72 0.58 -6.87
N LEU A 114 -14.39 -0.20 -7.90
CA LEU A 114 -13.03 -0.39 -8.40
C LEU A 114 -12.88 0.23 -9.79
N THR A 115 -11.85 1.05 -9.96
CA THR A 115 -11.43 1.57 -11.27
C THR A 115 -10.03 1.08 -11.60
N LEU A 116 -9.87 0.34 -12.69
CA LEU A 116 -8.56 -0.18 -13.12
C LEU A 116 -7.62 0.97 -13.50
N MET A 117 -6.45 1.03 -12.87
CA MET A 117 -5.39 1.99 -13.16
C MET A 117 -4.28 1.38 -14.02
N TYR A 118 -3.88 0.14 -13.69
CA TYR A 118 -2.82 -0.58 -14.38
C TYR A 118 -3.12 -2.07 -14.44
N GLN A 119 -3.27 -2.61 -15.66
CA GLN A 119 -3.32 -4.05 -15.86
C GLN A 119 -1.89 -4.61 -15.93
N ASN A 120 -1.56 -5.51 -15.02
CA ASN A 120 -0.24 -6.06 -14.85
C ASN A 120 0.06 -7.18 -15.85
N ASN A 121 0.67 -6.81 -16.97
CA ASN A 121 1.20 -7.74 -17.96
C ASN A 121 2.74 -7.82 -17.91
N ASP A 122 3.38 -7.04 -17.03
CA ASP A 122 4.83 -6.81 -16.99
C ASP A 122 5.52 -7.47 -15.79
N ARG A 123 4.77 -8.29 -15.03
CA ARG A 123 5.20 -8.96 -13.80
C ARG A 123 5.58 -7.97 -12.69
N ILE A 124 4.84 -6.88 -12.57
CA ILE A 124 5.06 -5.83 -11.57
C ILE A 124 4.74 -6.39 -10.18
N THR A 125 5.58 -6.05 -9.20
CA THR A 125 5.49 -6.49 -7.80
C THR A 125 5.17 -5.36 -6.83
N SER A 126 5.41 -4.10 -7.22
CA SER A 126 5.06 -2.92 -6.41
C SER A 126 4.81 -1.69 -7.28
N TYR A 127 4.06 -0.74 -6.71
CA TYR A 127 3.64 0.53 -7.30
C TYR A 127 3.99 1.65 -6.33
N ASP A 128 4.67 2.70 -6.82
CA ASP A 128 5.08 3.86 -6.04
C ASP A 128 4.49 5.14 -6.64
N PHE A 129 3.97 6.00 -5.76
CA PHE A 129 3.24 7.21 -6.10
C PHE A 129 3.96 8.44 -5.52
N ASP A 130 3.84 9.57 -6.22
CA ASP A 130 4.32 10.86 -5.71
C ASP A 130 3.29 11.57 -4.83
N TRP A 131 3.61 12.78 -4.35
CA TRP A 131 2.70 13.56 -3.51
C TRP A 131 1.41 14.00 -4.20
N ASP A 132 1.37 13.96 -5.54
CA ASP A 132 0.15 14.21 -6.32
C ASP A 132 -0.64 12.91 -6.56
N GLU A 133 -0.25 11.80 -5.91
CA GLU A 133 -0.79 10.45 -6.07
C GLU A 133 -0.70 9.94 -7.51
N LYS A 134 0.29 10.43 -8.27
CA LYS A 134 0.59 9.94 -9.62
C LYS A 134 1.48 8.72 -9.52
N LEU A 135 1.17 7.69 -10.29
CA LEU A 135 2.02 6.49 -10.40
C LEU A 135 3.34 6.84 -11.10
N ARG A 136 4.47 6.75 -10.40
CA ARG A 136 5.78 7.20 -10.90
C ARG A 136 6.77 6.08 -11.14
N VAL A 137 6.84 5.10 -10.23
CA VAL A 137 7.81 4.01 -10.30
C VAL A 137 7.13 2.69 -10.02
N LEU A 138 7.46 1.69 -10.82
CA LEU A 138 7.07 0.30 -10.61
C LEU A 138 8.30 -0.51 -10.25
N SER A 139 8.13 -1.63 -9.55
CA SER A 139 9.20 -2.62 -9.42
C SER A 139 8.78 -3.96 -9.99
N ARG A 140 9.75 -4.74 -10.48
CA ARG A 140 9.56 -6.17 -10.73
C ARG A 140 10.79 -6.95 -10.33
N THR A 141 10.59 -8.21 -9.96
CA THR A 141 11.66 -9.13 -9.56
C THR A 141 11.73 -10.26 -10.57
N ASP A 142 12.93 -10.55 -11.08
CA ASP A 142 13.14 -11.63 -12.03
C ASP A 142 13.28 -13.00 -11.33
N GLU A 143 13.39 -14.07 -12.11
CA GLU A 143 13.51 -15.45 -11.60
C GLU A 143 14.82 -15.70 -10.84
N LYS A 144 15.81 -14.82 -10.97
CA LYS A 144 17.06 -14.87 -10.19
C LYS A 144 16.95 -14.10 -8.88
N GLY A 145 15.85 -13.37 -8.67
CA GLY A 145 15.60 -12.55 -7.49
C GLY A 145 16.16 -11.13 -7.59
N ASN A 146 16.63 -10.70 -8.77
CA ASN A 146 17.05 -9.31 -8.98
C ASN A 146 15.81 -8.43 -9.13
N THR A 147 15.79 -7.27 -8.47
CA THR A 147 14.68 -6.32 -8.52
C THR A 147 15.07 -5.08 -9.31
N VAL A 148 14.25 -4.68 -10.27
CA VAL A 148 14.45 -3.48 -11.09
C VAL A 148 13.36 -2.47 -10.79
N PHE A 149 13.74 -1.21 -10.56
CA PHE A 149 12.84 -0.06 -10.53
C PHE A 149 12.67 0.49 -11.94
N LEU A 150 11.42 0.71 -12.33
CA LEU A 150 10.99 1.12 -13.65
C LEU A 150 10.24 2.45 -13.53
N ARG A 151 10.79 3.54 -14.07
CA ARG A 151 10.07 4.80 -14.19
C ARG A 151 8.91 4.64 -15.17
N VAL A 152 7.75 5.16 -14.81
CA VAL A 152 6.60 5.31 -15.72
C VAL A 152 6.72 6.63 -16.47
N ASP A 153 6.84 6.55 -17.79
CA ASP A 153 6.87 7.72 -18.68
C ASP A 153 5.47 8.19 -19.07
N GLU A 154 5.34 9.42 -19.60
CA GLU A 154 4.03 9.99 -20.00
C GLU A 154 3.29 9.14 -21.04
N ASN A 155 4.03 8.45 -21.90
CA ASN A 155 3.50 7.51 -22.89
C ASN A 155 3.25 6.10 -22.32
N LYS A 156 3.31 5.93 -20.99
CA LYS A 156 3.24 4.66 -20.25
C LYS A 156 4.39 3.69 -20.54
N GLN A 157 5.48 4.14 -21.14
CA GLN A 157 6.68 3.33 -21.27
C GLN A 157 7.33 3.12 -19.90
N LEU A 158 7.86 1.92 -19.69
CA LEU A 158 8.61 1.58 -18.49
C LEU A 158 10.11 1.64 -18.77
N THR A 159 10.80 2.57 -18.10
CA THR A 159 12.24 2.78 -18.26
C THR A 159 13.00 2.30 -17.01
N PRO A 160 13.92 1.34 -17.10
CA PRO A 160 14.75 0.93 -15.98
C PRO A 160 15.61 2.08 -15.45
N ILE A 161 15.57 2.31 -14.14
CA ILE A 161 16.31 3.39 -13.48
C ILE A 161 17.18 2.91 -12.32
N TYR A 162 16.89 1.76 -11.73
CA TYR A 162 17.64 1.19 -10.61
C TYR A 162 17.52 -0.33 -10.57
N GLU A 163 18.53 -1.02 -10.06
CA GLU A 163 18.51 -2.48 -9.90
C GLU A 163 19.17 -2.89 -8.58
N THR A 164 18.67 -3.96 -7.98
CA THR A 164 19.27 -4.64 -6.83
C THR A 164 19.46 -6.12 -7.13
N THR A 165 20.56 -6.69 -6.65
CA THR A 165 20.75 -8.14 -6.59
C THR A 165 20.02 -8.76 -5.40
N VAL A 166 20.02 -10.10 -5.30
CA VAL A 166 19.44 -10.85 -4.17
C VAL A 166 20.04 -10.53 -2.80
N THR A 167 21.26 -9.98 -2.75
CA THR A 167 21.94 -9.58 -1.51
C THR A 167 21.78 -8.08 -1.21
N GLU A 168 21.12 -7.34 -2.10
CA GLU A 168 20.91 -5.91 -2.01
C GLU A 168 19.43 -5.60 -1.84
N GLN A 169 19.15 -4.44 -1.25
CA GLN A 169 17.80 -3.93 -1.07
C GLN A 169 17.76 -2.45 -1.43
N ALA A 170 16.63 -2.06 -1.98
CA ALA A 170 16.28 -0.67 -2.17
C ALA A 170 14.78 -0.48 -1.99
N TYR A 171 14.38 0.69 -1.52
CA TYR A 171 12.99 1.15 -1.55
C TYR A 171 12.94 2.67 -1.63
N ILE A 172 11.84 3.17 -2.18
CA ILE A 172 11.53 4.60 -2.19
C ILE A 172 10.88 4.92 -0.84
N SER A 173 11.48 5.82 -0.09
CA SER A 173 10.91 6.24 1.20
C SER A 173 9.91 7.38 1.05
N ASN A 174 10.16 8.30 0.10
CA ASN A 174 9.25 9.39 -0.23
C ASN A 174 9.72 10.16 -1.48
N TRP A 175 8.91 11.11 -1.93
CA TRP A 175 9.25 12.12 -2.94
C TRP A 175 9.67 13.44 -2.30
N ASN A 176 10.46 14.24 -3.01
CA ASN A 176 10.74 15.62 -2.61
C ASN A 176 9.51 16.52 -2.88
N GLU A 177 9.53 17.75 -2.36
CA GLU A 177 8.36 18.66 -2.37
C GLU A 177 7.78 18.92 -3.77
N ASP A 178 8.62 18.95 -4.80
CA ASP A 178 8.19 19.23 -6.18
C ASP A 178 8.00 17.97 -7.05
N ASN A 179 8.07 16.77 -6.45
CA ASN A 179 7.96 15.48 -7.14
C ASN A 179 8.98 15.28 -8.29
N SER A 180 10.09 16.02 -8.31
CA SER A 180 11.14 15.87 -9.32
C SER A 180 12.14 14.77 -8.99
N GLN A 181 12.30 14.44 -7.71
CA GLN A 181 13.23 13.45 -7.19
C GLN A 181 12.59 12.61 -6.08
N PHE A 182 13.16 11.45 -5.80
CA PHE A 182 12.72 10.60 -4.69
C PHE A 182 13.87 10.24 -3.75
N TYR A 183 13.54 10.05 -2.48
CA TYR A 183 14.45 9.57 -1.46
C TYR A 183 14.57 8.04 -1.55
N LEU A 184 15.70 7.57 -2.05
CA LEU A 184 16.06 6.17 -2.20
C LEU A 184 16.82 5.69 -0.96
N VAL A 185 16.26 4.73 -0.24
CA VAL A 185 17.05 3.96 0.75
C VAL A 185 17.66 2.78 0.02
N SER A 186 18.98 2.62 0.03
CA SER A 186 19.66 1.52 -0.65
C SER A 186 20.99 1.13 -0.02
N ASN A 187 21.34 -0.15 -0.12
CA ASN A 187 22.67 -0.69 0.21
C ASN A 187 23.47 -1.13 -1.05
N VAL A 188 23.03 -0.78 -2.26
CA VAL A 188 23.68 -1.20 -3.51
C VAL A 188 25.07 -0.58 -3.66
N GLY A 189 26.04 -1.40 -4.09
CA GLY A 189 27.44 -1.00 -4.27
C GLY A 189 28.29 -1.15 -3.01
N GLU A 190 29.34 -0.34 -2.89
CA GLU A 190 30.29 -0.41 -1.76
C GLU A 190 29.76 0.31 -0.51
N LEU A 191 28.70 -0.24 0.08
CA LEU A 191 28.07 0.29 1.30
C LEU A 191 28.06 -0.78 2.40
N ASP A 192 28.53 -0.42 3.60
CA ASP A 192 28.43 -1.28 4.79
C ASP A 192 26.99 -1.38 5.32
N LYS A 193 26.17 -0.34 5.09
CA LYS A 193 24.78 -0.21 5.56
C LYS A 193 23.94 0.52 4.53
N SER A 194 22.61 0.40 4.65
CA SER A 194 21.69 1.20 3.83
C SER A 194 21.93 2.70 4.05
N THR A 195 21.91 3.46 2.96
CA THR A 195 22.04 4.92 2.94
C THR A 195 20.80 5.52 2.29
N LEU A 196 20.36 6.69 2.78
CA LEU A 196 19.35 7.51 2.14
C LEU A 196 20.03 8.39 1.08
N PHE A 197 19.55 8.32 -0.16
CA PHE A 197 19.98 9.15 -1.27
C PHE A 197 18.81 9.95 -1.81
N LEU A 198 19.07 11.11 -2.38
CA LEU A 198 18.12 11.77 -3.28
C LEU A 198 18.44 11.34 -4.71
N MET A 199 17.46 10.85 -5.46
CA MET A 199 17.63 10.33 -6.81
C MET A 199 16.68 11.00 -7.80
N ASP A 200 17.21 11.44 -8.93
CA ASP A 200 16.42 11.92 -10.07
C ASP A 200 16.01 10.71 -10.96
N PRO A 201 14.72 10.38 -11.09
CA PRO A 201 14.26 9.28 -11.95
C PRO A 201 14.51 9.51 -13.45
N LYS A 202 14.69 10.76 -13.89
CA LYS A 202 14.96 11.10 -15.29
C LYS A 202 16.41 10.89 -15.65
N THR A 203 17.33 11.36 -14.81
CA THR A 203 18.78 11.33 -15.09
C THR A 203 19.54 10.20 -14.40
N THR A 204 18.87 9.45 -13.51
CA THR A 204 19.41 8.39 -12.63
C THR A 204 20.56 8.85 -11.72
N LYS A 205 20.81 10.16 -11.64
CA LYS A 205 21.81 10.74 -10.74
C LYS A 205 21.32 10.62 -9.30
N LYS A 206 22.23 10.20 -8.43
CA LYS A 206 22.03 10.06 -6.98
C LYS A 206 22.97 11.02 -6.24
N SER A 207 22.46 11.67 -5.19
CA SER A 207 23.24 12.45 -4.22
C SER A 207 22.93 12.02 -2.79
N LYS A 208 23.88 12.23 -1.88
CA LYS A 208 23.65 12.05 -0.43
C LYS A 208 23.07 13.32 0.17
#